data_AF-A0A7X3R3I0-F1
#
_entry.id   AF-A0A7X3R3I0-F1
#
_cell.length_a   1.000
_cell.length_b   1.000
_cell.length_c   1.000
_cell.angle_alpha   90.00
_cell.angle_beta   90.00
_cell.angle_gamma   90.00
#
_symmetry.space_group_name_H-M   'P 1'
#
loop_
_entity.id
_entity.type
_entity.pdbx_description
1 polymer ?
#
loop_
_entity_poly.entity_id
_entity_poly.type
_entity_poly.pdbx_seq_one_letter_code
_entity_poly.pdbx_strand_id
1 'polypeptide(L)'
;MPIRDRPLRLPLSPVYLEGSSSWRRFLRARRALDTGHLTLLLSLRRLPEDERRLVVDWGTAHANAFLLVEPAEPGCDLTDPGSPLAREVFELCRQAADFEASGANEGERWTAHTPLGQCLRELYGQWVWWEAPLPHGRTREEPLRLAGAADTLSMHLLPLLYERFPQQSFDVALAELQSTERELFGGDVASARSVFRTRLGLPILHDSRAVDRAVRQLVNLGRMSVTSGGPNALVFGPDHPVPDDLPDEEFERFEIV
;
A
#
# COMPACT_ATOMS: atom_id res chain seq x y z
N MET A 1 10.65 -17.22 -1.23
CA MET A 1 10.99 -17.76 0.11
C MET A 1 10.71 -19.27 0.09
N PRO A 2 11.54 -20.12 0.72
CA PRO A 2 11.24 -21.55 0.84
C PRO A 2 9.88 -21.78 1.51
N ILE A 3 9.13 -22.82 1.11
CA ILE A 3 7.80 -23.15 1.67
C ILE A 3 7.82 -23.24 3.21
N ARG A 4 8.92 -23.72 3.80
CA ARG A 4 9.09 -23.87 5.25
C ARG A 4 9.17 -22.54 6.01
N ASP A 5 9.49 -21.44 5.32
CA ASP A 5 9.62 -20.11 5.93
C ASP A 5 8.35 -19.27 5.77
N ARG A 6 7.30 -19.83 5.15
CA ARG A 6 6.02 -19.16 4.89
C ARG A 6 5.33 -18.82 6.23
N PRO A 7 4.72 -17.63 6.37
CA PRO A 7 3.90 -17.30 7.53
C PRO A 7 2.75 -18.30 7.69
N LEU A 8 2.51 -18.75 8.91
CA LEU A 8 1.41 -19.65 9.24
C LEU A 8 0.27 -18.85 9.86
N ARG A 9 -0.98 -19.23 9.55
CA ARG A 9 -2.14 -18.68 10.27
C ARG A 9 -2.06 -19.04 11.74
N LEU A 10 -2.25 -18.05 12.61
CA LEU A 10 -2.46 -18.33 14.03
C LEU A 10 -3.81 -19.03 14.20
N PRO A 11 -3.89 -20.12 15.00
CA PRO A 11 -5.16 -20.74 15.31
C PRO A 11 -6.13 -19.70 15.89
N LEU A 12 -7.38 -19.72 15.42
CA LEU A 12 -8.47 -18.83 15.84
C LEU A 12 -8.36 -17.36 15.41
N SER A 13 -7.41 -17.01 14.54
CA SER A 13 -7.39 -15.68 13.91
C SER A 13 -7.42 -15.75 12.38
N PRO A 14 -8.40 -15.11 11.72
CA PRO A 14 -8.41 -15.01 10.26
C PRO A 14 -7.43 -13.97 9.71
N VAL A 15 -6.80 -13.17 10.58
CA VAL A 15 -6.00 -11.96 10.23
C VAL A 15 -4.57 -12.03 10.76
N TYR A 16 -4.28 -12.78 11.83
CA TYR A 16 -2.93 -12.81 12.39
C TYR A 16 -2.14 -14.03 11.95
N LEU A 17 -0.90 -13.76 11.55
CA LEU A 17 0.04 -14.76 11.08
C LEU A 17 1.26 -14.79 11.98
N GLU A 18 1.76 -16.00 12.23
CA GLU A 18 3.06 -16.20 12.81
C GLU A 18 4.09 -16.34 11.70
N GLY A 19 4.95 -15.33 11.56
CA GLY A 19 6.06 -15.36 10.62
C GLY A 19 7.31 -16.03 11.18
N SER A 20 8.08 -16.68 10.29
CA SER A 20 9.43 -17.19 10.57
C SER A 20 10.41 -16.07 10.98
N SER A 21 11.55 -16.42 11.57
CA SER A 21 12.60 -15.43 11.93
C SER A 21 13.11 -14.66 10.71
N SER A 22 13.23 -15.32 9.56
CA SER A 22 13.59 -14.69 8.28
C SER A 22 12.52 -13.74 7.78
N TRP A 23 11.23 -14.09 7.93
CA TRP A 23 10.11 -13.19 7.63
C TRP A 23 10.17 -11.94 8.50
N ARG A 24 10.28 -12.10 9.84
CA ARG A 24 10.38 -10.96 10.78
C ARG A 24 11.57 -10.03 10.52
N ARG A 25 12.67 -10.56 9.96
CA ARG A 25 13.84 -9.76 9.58
C ARG A 25 13.58 -8.96 8.31
N PHE A 26 12.97 -9.58 7.30
CA PHE A 26 12.50 -8.88 6.09
C PHE A 26 11.52 -7.76 6.44
N LEU A 27 10.55 -8.03 7.32
CA LEU A 27 9.59 -7.04 7.81
C LEU A 27 10.27 -5.81 8.44
N ARG A 28 11.25 -6.04 9.32
CA ARG A 28 12.02 -4.97 9.95
C ARG A 28 12.81 -4.13 8.95
N ALA A 29 13.45 -4.77 7.97
CA ALA A 29 14.18 -4.06 6.93
C ALA A 29 13.25 -3.19 6.07
N ARG A 30 12.04 -3.65 5.77
CA ARG A 30 11.09 -2.86 4.97
C ARG A 30 10.48 -1.70 5.74
N ARG A 31 10.17 -1.87 7.03
CA ARG A 31 9.65 -0.76 7.88
C ARG A 31 10.60 0.45 7.90
N ALA A 32 11.90 0.23 7.79
CA ALA A 32 12.89 1.30 7.70
C ALA A 32 12.84 2.07 6.36
N LEU A 33 12.16 1.55 5.35
CA LEU A 33 12.02 2.10 4.00
C LEU A 33 10.61 2.61 3.72
N ASP A 34 9.74 2.65 4.72
CA ASP A 34 8.35 3.09 4.58
C ASP A 34 8.26 4.61 4.63
N THR A 35 7.97 5.21 3.49
CA THR A 35 7.94 6.67 3.29
C THR A 35 6.52 7.23 3.27
N GLY A 36 5.48 6.39 3.41
CA GLY A 36 4.10 6.85 3.15
C GLY A 36 3.64 6.63 1.72
N HIS A 37 4.56 6.57 0.76
CA HIS A 37 4.19 6.50 -0.65
C HIS A 37 3.63 5.14 -1.06
N LEU A 38 2.72 5.17 -2.03
CA LEU A 38 2.16 4.00 -2.68
C LEU A 38 3.27 3.09 -3.21
N THR A 39 3.32 1.87 -2.67
CA THR A 39 4.35 0.88 -2.98
C THR A 39 3.78 -0.24 -3.86
N LEU A 40 4.40 -0.48 -5.01
CA LEU A 40 4.10 -1.68 -5.79
C LEU A 40 4.76 -2.91 -5.14
N LEU A 41 3.96 -3.93 -4.85
CA LEU A 41 4.43 -5.27 -4.49
C LEU A 41 4.29 -6.16 -5.70
N LEU A 42 5.42 -6.57 -6.25
CA LEU A 42 5.47 -7.53 -7.36
C LEU A 42 5.63 -8.93 -6.77
N SER A 43 4.66 -9.82 -7.01
CA SER A 43 4.79 -11.21 -6.61
C SER A 43 5.59 -12.00 -7.65
N LEU A 44 6.48 -12.88 -7.19
CA LEU A 44 7.28 -13.71 -8.09
C LEU A 44 6.49 -14.85 -8.75
N ARG A 45 5.26 -15.07 -8.30
CA ARG A 45 4.30 -16.04 -8.82
C ARG A 45 2.89 -15.58 -8.51
N ARG A 46 1.88 -16.20 -9.12
CA ARG A 46 0.50 -15.99 -8.67
C ARG A 46 0.31 -16.55 -7.26
N LEU A 47 -0.32 -15.76 -6.41
CA LEU A 47 -0.54 -16.11 -5.02
C LEU A 47 -1.93 -16.76 -4.88
N PRO A 48 -2.05 -17.91 -4.22
CA PRO A 48 -3.37 -18.40 -3.83
C PRO A 48 -4.02 -17.43 -2.84
N GLU A 49 -5.35 -17.50 -2.71
CA GLU A 49 -6.16 -16.62 -1.87
C GLU A 49 -5.61 -16.47 -0.44
N ASP A 50 -5.19 -17.58 0.19
CA ASP A 50 -4.62 -17.55 1.53
C ASP A 50 -3.30 -16.77 1.59
N GLU A 51 -2.48 -16.77 0.53
CA GLU A 51 -1.24 -15.99 0.43
C GLU A 51 -1.49 -14.52 0.15
N ARG A 52 -2.47 -14.21 -0.72
CA ARG A 52 -2.91 -12.83 -0.98
C ARG A 52 -3.36 -12.16 0.30
N ARG A 53 -4.06 -12.88 1.17
CA ARG A 53 -4.42 -12.39 2.52
C ARG A 53 -3.20 -12.05 3.36
N LEU A 54 -2.11 -12.83 3.28
CA LEU A 54 -0.87 -12.51 3.99
C LEU A 54 -0.22 -11.23 3.47
N VAL A 55 -0.42 -10.88 2.19
CA VAL A 55 0.06 -9.61 1.64
C VAL A 55 -0.71 -8.44 2.26
N VAL A 56 -2.01 -8.59 2.52
CA VAL A 56 -2.80 -7.61 3.26
C VAL A 56 -2.32 -7.49 4.70
N ASP A 57 -2.14 -8.61 5.40
CA ASP A 57 -1.63 -8.61 6.77
C ASP A 57 -0.22 -7.99 6.84
N TRP A 58 0.62 -8.24 5.83
CA TRP A 58 1.93 -7.62 5.70
C TRP A 58 1.83 -6.11 5.49
N GLY A 59 1.03 -5.67 4.51
CA GLY A 59 0.91 -4.27 4.14
C GLY A 59 0.30 -3.46 5.28
N THR A 60 -0.77 -3.98 5.87
CA THR A 60 -1.41 -3.44 7.09
C THR A 60 -0.57 -3.60 8.37
N ALA A 61 0.68 -4.03 8.30
CA ALA A 61 1.58 -3.96 9.44
C ALA A 61 2.82 -3.11 9.15
N HIS A 62 3.13 -2.87 7.86
CA HIS A 62 4.45 -2.45 7.44
C HIS A 62 4.52 -1.50 6.22
N ALA A 63 3.41 -1.22 5.52
CA ALA A 63 3.40 -0.31 4.38
C ALA A 63 2.14 0.58 4.38
N ASN A 64 2.33 1.87 4.17
CA ASN A 64 1.25 2.87 4.28
C ASN A 64 0.22 2.81 3.14
N ALA A 65 0.67 2.39 1.96
CA ALA A 65 -0.18 2.12 0.82
C ALA A 65 0.56 1.14 -0.11
N PHE A 66 -0.11 0.08 -0.55
CA PHE A 66 0.50 -0.88 -1.46
C PHE A 66 -0.47 -1.40 -2.51
N LEU A 67 0.08 -1.80 -3.66
CA LEU A 67 -0.66 -2.53 -4.71
C LEU A 67 0.01 -3.87 -4.95
N LEU A 68 -0.76 -4.95 -4.95
CA LEU A 68 -0.27 -6.26 -5.34
C LEU A 68 -0.41 -6.45 -6.85
N VAL A 69 0.71 -6.64 -7.54
CA VAL A 69 0.74 -7.02 -8.95
C VAL A 69 1.35 -8.41 -9.06
N GLU A 70 0.60 -9.31 -9.69
CA GLU A 70 1.01 -10.68 -9.97
C GLU A 70 1.44 -10.84 -11.45
N PRO A 71 2.18 -11.92 -11.77
CA PRO A 71 2.40 -12.31 -13.15
C PRO A 71 1.06 -12.54 -13.86
N ALA A 72 0.99 -12.17 -15.14
CA ALA A 72 -0.21 -12.34 -15.94
C ALA A 72 -0.56 -13.82 -16.14
N GLU A 73 0.45 -14.67 -16.28
CA GLU A 73 0.28 -16.11 -16.53
C GLU A 73 0.11 -16.92 -15.23
N PRO A 74 -0.93 -17.77 -15.11
CA PRO A 74 -1.14 -18.59 -13.92
C PRO A 74 -0.05 -19.59 -13.57
N GLY A 75 0.69 -20.09 -14.55
CA GLY A 75 1.78 -21.05 -14.36
C GLY A 75 3.13 -20.40 -14.06
N CYS A 76 3.22 -19.06 -14.07
CA CYS A 76 4.47 -18.38 -13.85
C CYS A 76 4.90 -18.49 -12.39
N ASP A 77 6.05 -19.12 -12.16
CA ASP A 77 6.73 -19.17 -10.87
C ASP A 77 8.22 -18.85 -11.03
N LEU A 78 8.60 -17.61 -10.69
CA LEU A 78 10.01 -17.17 -10.68
C LEU A 78 10.77 -17.68 -9.44
N THR A 79 10.09 -18.34 -8.50
CA THR A 79 10.75 -18.95 -7.34
C THR A 79 11.20 -20.38 -7.60
N ASP A 80 10.73 -21.00 -8.69
CA ASP A 80 11.17 -22.31 -9.13
C ASP A 80 12.57 -22.24 -9.79
N PRO A 81 13.61 -22.85 -9.19
CA PRO A 81 14.96 -22.87 -9.77
C PRO A 81 15.03 -23.63 -11.11
N GLY A 82 14.06 -24.51 -11.41
CA GLY A 82 13.98 -25.22 -12.69
C GLY A 82 13.46 -24.35 -13.84
N SER A 83 12.72 -23.29 -13.52
CA SER A 83 12.04 -22.44 -14.49
C SER A 83 13.03 -21.75 -15.44
N PRO A 84 12.92 -21.97 -16.77
CA PRO A 84 13.73 -21.24 -17.75
C PRO A 84 13.54 -19.73 -17.65
N LEU A 85 12.29 -19.30 -17.42
CA LEU A 85 11.92 -17.90 -17.27
C LEU A 85 12.55 -17.27 -16.02
N ALA A 86 12.57 -17.99 -14.90
CA ALA A 86 13.24 -17.52 -13.67
C ALA A 86 14.74 -17.28 -13.90
N ARG A 87 15.40 -18.20 -14.61
CA ARG A 87 16.83 -18.09 -14.96
C ARG A 87 17.08 -16.90 -15.89
N GLU A 88 16.24 -16.72 -16.90
CA GLU A 88 16.33 -15.60 -17.82
C GLU A 88 16.17 -14.26 -17.09
N VAL A 89 15.12 -14.09 -16.30
CA VAL A 89 14.89 -12.88 -15.51
C VAL A 89 16.07 -12.59 -14.57
N PHE A 90 16.61 -13.61 -13.91
CA PHE A 90 17.74 -13.44 -13.01
C PHE A 90 19.02 -12.98 -13.73
N GLU A 91 19.33 -13.56 -14.90
CA GLU A 91 20.46 -13.10 -15.71
C GLU A 91 20.26 -11.67 -16.23
N LEU A 92 19.05 -11.30 -16.65
CA LEU A 92 18.73 -9.94 -17.06
C LEU A 92 18.88 -8.93 -15.91
N CYS A 93 18.46 -9.30 -14.69
CA CYS A 93 18.70 -8.51 -13.48
C CYS A 93 20.19 -8.34 -13.19
N ARG A 94 20.99 -9.40 -13.33
CA ARG A 94 22.44 -9.35 -13.12
C ARG A 94 23.10 -8.39 -14.12
N GLN A 95 22.76 -8.52 -15.41
CA GLN A 95 23.25 -7.62 -16.46
C GLN A 95 22.86 -6.16 -16.23
N ALA A 96 21.63 -5.92 -15.75
CA ALA A 96 21.16 -4.58 -15.43
C ALA A 96 21.90 -3.97 -14.23
N ALA A 97 22.17 -4.74 -13.18
CA ALA A 97 22.93 -4.28 -12.01
C ALA A 97 24.37 -3.88 -12.37
N ASP A 98 25.03 -4.64 -13.25
CA ASP A 98 26.37 -4.32 -13.77
C ASP A 98 26.36 -2.99 -14.57
N PHE A 99 25.24 -2.68 -15.25
CA PHE A 99 25.05 -1.45 -16.01
C PHE A 99 24.73 -0.23 -15.12
N GLU A 100 23.85 -0.34 -14.13
CA GLU A 100 23.52 0.76 -13.19
C GLU A 100 24.76 1.22 -12.39
N ALA A 101 25.61 0.28 -11.96
CA ALA A 101 26.87 0.58 -11.28
C ALA A 101 27.84 1.42 -12.14
N SER A 102 27.63 1.47 -13.45
CA SER A 102 28.47 2.19 -14.42
C SER A 102 28.02 3.66 -14.66
N GLY A 103 27.00 4.15 -13.94
CA GLY A 103 26.62 5.56 -13.91
C GLY A 103 25.36 5.90 -14.69
N ALA A 104 24.19 5.40 -14.24
CA ALA A 104 22.90 5.84 -14.77
C ALA A 104 22.55 7.27 -14.30
N ASN A 105 22.19 8.14 -15.25
CA ASN A 105 21.68 9.48 -14.95
C ASN A 105 20.30 9.38 -14.28
N GLU A 106 20.15 10.06 -13.14
CA GLU A 106 18.85 10.29 -12.50
C GLU A 106 17.93 11.08 -13.45
N GLY A 107 17.01 10.40 -14.12
CA GLY A 107 15.99 11.06 -14.94
C GLY A 107 15.47 10.26 -16.14
N GLU A 108 16.28 9.36 -16.71
CA GLU A 108 15.80 8.47 -17.77
C GLU A 108 15.12 7.24 -17.19
N ARG A 109 13.99 6.84 -17.78
CA ARG A 109 13.35 5.55 -17.52
C ARG A 109 14.27 4.45 -18.04
N TRP A 110 15.33 4.16 -17.29
CA TRP A 110 16.47 3.39 -17.75
C TRP A 110 16.10 1.95 -18.19
N THR A 111 14.95 1.41 -17.75
CA THR A 111 14.42 0.12 -18.20
C THR A 111 13.49 0.19 -19.42
N ALA A 112 13.14 1.37 -19.94
CA ALA A 112 12.15 1.50 -21.01
C ALA A 112 12.53 0.68 -22.25
N HIS A 113 13.80 0.71 -22.64
CA HIS A 113 14.32 0.04 -23.84
C HIS A 113 15.33 -1.07 -23.54
N THR A 114 15.29 -1.64 -22.33
CA THR A 114 16.17 -2.76 -21.97
C THR A 114 15.46 -4.10 -22.13
N PRO A 115 16.20 -5.19 -22.40
CA PRO A 115 15.63 -6.53 -22.39
C PRO A 115 14.95 -6.89 -21.06
N LEU A 116 15.52 -6.42 -19.93
CA LEU A 116 14.90 -6.59 -18.61
C LEU A 116 13.53 -5.90 -18.53
N GLY A 117 13.44 -4.62 -18.93
CA GLY A 117 12.18 -3.90 -18.86
C GLY A 117 11.12 -4.47 -19.81
N GLN A 118 11.52 -4.95 -21.00
CA GLN A 118 10.61 -5.68 -21.89
C GLN A 118 10.10 -6.95 -21.23
N CYS A 119 11.00 -7.80 -20.72
CA CYS A 119 10.66 -9.04 -20.03
C CYS A 119 9.69 -8.79 -18.86
N LEU A 120 9.95 -7.78 -18.02
CA LEU A 120 9.08 -7.45 -16.89
C LEU A 120 7.69 -6.96 -17.31
N ARG A 121 7.57 -6.22 -18.42
CA ARG A 121 6.27 -5.77 -18.96
C ARG A 121 5.44 -6.91 -19.54
N GLU A 122 6.10 -7.90 -20.14
CA GLU A 122 5.44 -9.12 -20.64
C GLU A 122 5.02 -10.03 -19.48
N LEU A 123 5.85 -10.09 -18.43
CA LEU A 123 5.64 -10.95 -17.27
C LEU A 123 4.49 -10.47 -16.37
N TYR A 124 4.49 -9.19 -16.01
CA TYR A 124 3.55 -8.62 -15.04
C TYR A 124 2.36 -7.95 -15.72
N GLY A 125 1.17 -8.26 -15.25
CA GLY A 125 -0.05 -7.73 -15.86
C GLY A 125 -1.34 -8.04 -15.11
N GLN A 126 -1.26 -8.44 -13.84
CA GLN A 126 -2.44 -8.78 -13.07
C GLN A 126 -2.46 -7.98 -11.77
N TRP A 127 -3.31 -6.96 -11.69
CA TRP A 127 -3.56 -6.28 -10.42
C TRP A 127 -4.52 -7.11 -9.57
N VAL A 128 -4.17 -7.29 -8.31
CA VAL A 128 -5.02 -7.90 -7.29
C VAL A 128 -5.42 -6.83 -6.27
N TRP A 129 -6.73 -6.69 -6.07
CA TRP A 129 -7.32 -5.77 -5.10
C TRP A 129 -8.44 -6.44 -4.29
N TRP A 130 -8.89 -5.79 -3.23
CA TRP A 130 -9.91 -6.30 -2.32
C TRP A 130 -11.12 -5.38 -2.34
N GLU A 131 -12.32 -5.95 -2.45
CA GLU A 131 -13.56 -5.15 -2.53
C GLU A 131 -13.95 -4.48 -1.22
N ALA A 132 -13.51 -5.04 -0.11
CA ALA A 132 -13.81 -4.59 1.23
C ALA A 132 -12.72 -5.07 2.19
N PRO A 133 -12.69 -4.51 3.41
CA PRO A 133 -11.91 -5.05 4.50
C PRO A 133 -12.05 -6.56 4.69
N LEU A 134 -10.95 -7.22 5.03
CA LEU A 134 -11.01 -8.59 5.56
C LEU A 134 -11.76 -8.58 6.90
N PRO A 135 -12.54 -9.63 7.22
CA PRO A 135 -12.71 -10.88 6.47
C PRO A 135 -13.81 -10.84 5.38
N HIS A 136 -14.48 -9.71 5.20
CA HIS A 136 -15.70 -9.62 4.39
C HIS A 136 -15.45 -9.40 2.89
N GLY A 137 -14.31 -8.82 2.53
CA GLY A 137 -13.92 -8.60 1.13
C GLY A 137 -13.38 -9.84 0.42
N ARG A 138 -13.69 -9.93 -0.87
CA ARG A 138 -13.11 -10.92 -1.79
C ARG A 138 -11.98 -10.27 -2.59
N THR A 139 -11.01 -11.10 -3.02
CA THR A 139 -10.02 -10.67 -4.01
C THR A 139 -10.67 -10.49 -5.38
N ARG A 140 -10.24 -9.46 -6.07
CA ARG A 140 -10.56 -9.15 -7.45
C ARG A 140 -9.28 -9.02 -8.25
N GLU A 141 -9.43 -9.36 -9.52
CA GLU A 141 -8.34 -9.48 -10.46
C GLU A 141 -8.66 -8.57 -11.64
N GLU A 142 -7.84 -7.55 -11.85
CA GLU A 142 -7.96 -6.60 -12.96
C GLU A 142 -6.72 -6.73 -13.88
N PRO A 143 -6.89 -7.07 -15.17
CA PRO A 143 -5.77 -7.19 -16.09
C PRO A 143 -5.18 -5.80 -16.41
N LEU A 144 -3.87 -5.68 -16.28
CA LEU A 144 -3.09 -4.51 -16.70
C LEU A 144 -2.41 -4.85 -18.03
N ARG A 145 -2.72 -4.10 -19.08
CA ARG A 145 -2.09 -4.28 -20.40
C ARG A 145 -1.08 -3.18 -20.63
N LEU A 146 0.21 -3.53 -20.57
CA LEU A 146 1.31 -2.64 -20.91
C LEU A 146 1.60 -2.83 -22.41
N ALA A 147 1.26 -1.85 -23.24
CA ALA A 147 1.30 -1.93 -24.70
C ALA A 147 2.61 -1.37 -25.31
N GLY A 148 3.37 -0.58 -24.56
CA GLY A 148 4.59 0.08 -25.07
C GLY A 148 5.73 0.20 -24.07
N ALA A 149 6.92 0.53 -24.59
CA ALA A 149 8.14 0.74 -23.81
C ALA A 149 8.01 1.89 -22.78
N ALA A 150 7.12 2.85 -23.05
CA ALA A 150 6.81 3.95 -22.16
C ALA A 150 5.70 3.62 -21.15
N ASP A 151 5.06 2.45 -21.23
CA ASP A 151 4.00 2.09 -20.30
C ASP A 151 4.61 1.61 -18.99
N THR A 152 4.04 2.10 -17.90
CA THR A 152 4.40 1.67 -16.55
C THR A 152 3.16 1.16 -15.83
N LEU A 153 3.36 0.23 -14.90
CA LEU A 153 2.28 -0.24 -14.03
C LEU A 153 1.56 0.94 -13.37
N SER A 154 2.30 1.94 -12.89
CA SER A 154 1.74 3.14 -12.26
C SER A 154 0.83 3.95 -13.18
N MET A 155 1.19 4.11 -14.47
CA MET A 155 0.36 4.84 -15.44
C MET A 155 -1.01 4.19 -15.65
N HIS A 156 -1.09 2.85 -15.60
CA HIS A 156 -2.36 2.12 -15.73
C HIS A 156 -3.11 1.98 -14.41
N LEU A 157 -2.39 1.82 -13.30
CA LEU A 157 -2.98 1.60 -11.98
C LEU A 157 -3.61 2.86 -11.41
N LEU A 158 -2.98 4.04 -11.57
CA LEU A 158 -3.47 5.26 -10.95
C LEU A 158 -4.90 5.63 -11.38
N PRO A 159 -5.28 5.65 -12.67
CA PRO A 159 -6.66 5.93 -13.08
C PRO A 159 -7.67 4.93 -12.48
N LEU A 160 -7.32 3.65 -12.48
CA LEU A 160 -8.18 2.59 -11.93
C LEU A 160 -8.36 2.74 -10.41
N LEU A 161 -7.32 3.19 -9.70
CA LEU A 161 -7.42 3.47 -8.26
C LEU A 161 -8.40 4.60 -7.97
N TYR A 162 -8.34 5.71 -8.73
CA TYR A 162 -9.28 6.82 -8.55
C TYR A 162 -10.73 6.41 -8.81
N GLU A 163 -10.96 5.55 -9.80
CA GLU A 163 -12.29 5.03 -10.12
C GLU A 163 -12.81 4.07 -9.06
N ARG A 164 -11.98 3.11 -8.63
CA ARG A 164 -12.38 2.03 -7.72
C ARG A 164 -12.45 2.47 -6.26
N PHE A 165 -11.59 3.41 -5.85
CA PHE A 165 -11.44 3.86 -4.47
C PHE A 165 -11.50 5.40 -4.39
N PRO A 166 -12.67 6.00 -4.67
CA PRO A 166 -12.82 7.45 -4.61
C PRO A 166 -12.65 7.95 -3.16
N GLN A 167 -12.10 9.16 -3.01
CA GLN A 167 -11.88 9.80 -1.71
C GLN A 167 -13.15 9.81 -0.84
N GLN A 168 -14.32 10.08 -1.44
CA GLN A 168 -15.59 10.09 -0.72
C GLN A 168 -15.89 8.75 -0.03
N SER A 169 -15.59 7.61 -0.65
CA SER A 169 -15.78 6.29 -0.04
C SER A 169 -14.82 6.08 1.13
N PHE A 170 -13.59 6.61 1.00
CA PHE A 170 -12.62 6.60 2.09
C PHE A 170 -13.10 7.45 3.28
N ASP A 171 -13.60 8.66 3.04
CA ASP A 171 -14.11 9.55 4.10
C ASP A 171 -15.27 8.91 4.88
N VAL A 172 -16.17 8.21 4.18
CA VAL A 172 -17.28 7.48 4.82
C VAL A 172 -16.76 6.35 5.70
N ALA A 173 -15.85 5.51 5.17
CA ALA A 173 -15.29 4.40 5.93
C ALA A 173 -14.47 4.87 7.15
N LEU A 174 -13.74 5.98 7.01
CA LEU A 174 -13.05 6.67 8.10
C LEU A 174 -14.01 7.16 9.17
N ALA A 175 -15.14 7.77 8.78
CA ALA A 175 -16.15 8.25 9.71
C ALA A 175 -16.81 7.11 10.49
N GLU A 176 -17.16 6.02 9.80
CA GLU A 176 -17.70 4.81 10.41
C GLU A 176 -16.71 4.24 11.42
N LEU A 177 -15.44 4.10 11.01
CA LEU A 177 -14.39 3.59 11.89
C LEU A 177 -14.17 4.48 13.11
N GLN A 178 -14.14 5.80 12.94
CA GLN A 178 -14.05 6.72 14.06
C GLN A 178 -15.23 6.57 15.01
N SER A 179 -16.44 6.32 14.49
CA SER A 179 -17.61 6.15 15.33
C SER A 179 -17.57 4.84 16.14
N THR A 180 -16.96 3.78 15.61
CA THR A 180 -16.93 2.44 16.21
C THR A 180 -15.68 2.16 17.05
N GLU A 181 -14.52 2.70 16.67
CA GLU A 181 -13.20 2.43 17.27
C GLU A 181 -12.42 3.74 17.50
N ARG A 182 -13.00 4.65 18.29
CA ARG A 182 -12.43 5.98 18.60
C ARG A 182 -11.01 5.92 19.13
N GLU A 183 -10.69 4.88 19.90
CA GLU A 183 -9.39 4.65 20.52
C GLU A 183 -8.25 4.49 19.51
N LEU A 184 -8.55 4.13 18.26
CA LEU A 184 -7.55 4.02 17.22
C LEU A 184 -7.04 5.40 16.80
N PHE A 185 -7.87 6.43 16.88
CA PHE A 185 -7.57 7.79 16.42
C PHE A 185 -6.81 8.64 17.44
N GLY A 186 -6.31 8.05 18.53
CA GLY A 186 -5.56 8.78 19.54
C GLY A 186 -4.21 9.32 19.03
N GLY A 187 -3.87 10.54 19.44
CA GLY A 187 -2.62 11.21 19.08
C GLY A 187 -2.82 12.31 18.06
N ASP A 188 -1.73 12.73 17.41
CA ASP A 188 -1.78 13.75 16.37
C ASP A 188 -2.47 13.23 15.09
N VAL A 189 -2.97 14.12 14.24
CA VAL A 189 -3.61 13.76 12.95
C VAL A 189 -2.68 12.90 12.10
N ALA A 190 -1.37 13.19 12.10
CA ALA A 190 -0.38 12.36 11.42
C ALA A 190 -0.34 10.92 11.96
N SER A 191 -0.63 10.69 13.23
CA SER A 191 -0.73 9.37 13.86
C SER A 191 -2.00 8.63 13.45
N ALA A 192 -3.07 9.31 13.05
CA ALA A 192 -4.25 8.66 12.45
C ALA A 192 -3.90 7.93 11.15
N ARG A 193 -2.83 8.35 10.45
CA ARG A 193 -2.27 7.57 9.34
C ARG A 193 -1.96 6.14 9.81
N SER A 194 -1.50 5.94 11.05
CA SER A 194 -1.20 4.62 11.63
C SER A 194 -2.41 3.68 11.78
N VAL A 195 -3.61 4.22 11.91
CA VAL A 195 -4.84 3.43 11.96
C VAL A 195 -5.12 2.80 10.60
N PHE A 196 -4.89 3.54 9.53
CA PHE A 196 -4.95 3.00 8.16
C PHE A 196 -3.74 2.11 7.84
N ARG A 197 -2.63 2.32 8.55
CA ARG A 197 -1.47 1.40 8.56
C ARG A 197 -1.74 0.12 9.32
N THR A 198 -2.87 -0.04 10.02
CA THR A 198 -3.16 -1.24 10.81
C THR A 198 -4.59 -1.78 10.67
N ARG A 199 -4.67 -3.06 10.29
CA ARG A 199 -5.78 -4.00 10.54
C ARG A 199 -7.10 -3.88 9.78
N LEU A 200 -7.44 -2.79 9.12
CA LEU A 200 -8.84 -2.60 8.76
C LEU A 200 -9.18 -2.77 7.29
N GLY A 201 -8.23 -3.20 6.44
CA GLY A 201 -8.48 -3.47 5.01
C GLY A 201 -9.24 -2.36 4.28
N LEU A 202 -9.02 -1.11 4.72
CA LEU A 202 -9.66 0.08 4.21
C LEU A 202 -9.21 0.37 2.77
N PRO A 203 -9.97 1.17 2.00
CA PRO A 203 -9.66 1.48 0.60
C PRO A 203 -8.20 1.89 0.43
N ILE A 204 -7.57 1.42 -0.65
CA ILE A 204 -6.16 1.71 -0.91
C ILE A 204 -5.99 3.21 -1.06
N LEU A 205 -5.17 3.79 -0.18
CA LEU A 205 -4.80 5.20 -0.24
C LEU A 205 -3.82 5.42 -1.40
N HIS A 206 -4.32 5.95 -2.51
CA HIS A 206 -3.46 6.38 -3.61
C HIS A 206 -2.58 7.59 -3.21
N ASP A 207 -3.00 8.35 -2.20
CA ASP A 207 -2.29 9.49 -1.61
C ASP A 207 -2.11 9.30 -0.10
N SER A 208 -0.88 9.43 0.38
CA SER A 208 -0.51 9.31 1.79
C SER A 208 -1.15 10.39 2.68
N ARG A 209 -1.55 11.52 2.11
CA ARG A 209 -2.24 12.63 2.79
C ARG A 209 -3.76 12.54 2.71
N ALA A 210 -4.30 11.50 2.09
CA ALA A 210 -5.76 11.30 2.03
C ALA A 210 -6.39 11.16 3.42
N VAL A 211 -5.66 10.62 4.40
CA VAL A 211 -6.12 10.54 5.80
C VAL A 211 -6.27 11.92 6.40
N ASP A 212 -5.29 12.80 6.22
CA ASP A 212 -5.29 14.14 6.82
C ASP A 212 -6.42 14.99 6.23
N ARG A 213 -6.61 14.92 4.91
CA ARG A 213 -7.75 15.58 4.23
C ARG A 213 -9.09 15.06 4.71
N ALA A 214 -9.22 13.74 4.86
CA ALA A 214 -10.44 13.14 5.34
C ALA A 214 -10.73 13.52 6.80
N VAL A 215 -9.70 13.55 7.67
CA VAL A 215 -9.81 14.06 9.05
C VAL A 215 -10.22 15.54 9.05
N ARG A 216 -9.58 16.40 8.24
CA ARG A 216 -9.97 17.82 8.08
C ARG A 216 -11.43 17.95 7.65
N GLN A 217 -11.88 17.14 6.69
CA GLN A 217 -13.25 17.14 6.23
C GLN A 217 -14.22 16.70 7.34
N LEU A 218 -13.87 15.68 8.14
CA LEU A 218 -14.69 15.26 9.27
C LEU A 218 -14.79 16.35 10.36
N VAL A 219 -13.70 17.07 10.63
CA VAL A 219 -13.69 18.23 11.53
C VAL A 219 -14.60 19.33 10.99
N ASN A 220 -14.46 19.69 9.71
CA ASN A 220 -15.27 20.73 9.07
C ASN A 220 -16.76 20.37 8.97
N LEU A 221 -17.09 19.07 8.91
CA LEU A 221 -18.45 18.57 8.98
C LEU A 221 -18.99 18.46 10.41
N GLY A 222 -18.20 18.83 11.42
CA GLY A 222 -18.57 18.75 12.85
C GLY A 222 -18.69 17.31 13.37
N ARG A 223 -18.08 16.33 12.68
CA ARG A 223 -18.13 14.91 13.05
C ARG A 223 -16.94 14.47 13.91
N MET A 224 -15.90 15.29 13.96
CA MET A 224 -14.67 15.07 14.74
C MET A 224 -14.21 16.42 15.32
N SER A 225 -13.42 16.37 16.38
CA SER A 225 -12.76 17.55 16.92
C SER A 225 -11.24 17.32 16.96
N VAL A 226 -10.49 18.40 16.78
CA VAL A 226 -9.04 18.40 16.93
C VAL A 226 -8.58 19.58 17.77
N THR A 227 -7.45 19.45 18.46
CA THR A 227 -6.90 20.46 19.36
C THR A 227 -5.40 20.65 19.14
N SER A 228 -4.89 21.88 19.20
CA SER A 228 -3.45 22.13 19.12
C SER A 228 -2.69 21.70 20.38
N GLY A 229 -3.41 21.27 21.43
CA GLY A 229 -2.85 20.95 22.74
C GLY A 229 -2.41 22.19 23.55
N GLY A 230 -2.22 21.98 24.86
CA GLY A 230 -1.71 22.99 25.79
C GLY A 230 -2.74 23.99 26.35
N PRO A 231 -2.29 24.98 27.15
CA PRO A 231 -3.17 25.88 27.91
C PRO A 231 -3.92 26.93 27.06
N ASN A 232 -3.46 27.21 25.83
CA ASN A 232 -4.11 28.12 24.88
C ASN A 232 -4.47 27.35 23.60
N ALA A 233 -5.03 26.15 23.74
CA ALA A 233 -5.27 25.28 22.61
C ALA A 233 -6.32 25.86 21.65
N LEU A 234 -6.00 25.87 20.37
CA LEU A 234 -6.98 26.06 19.30
C LEU A 234 -7.78 24.76 19.17
N VAL A 235 -9.11 24.86 19.19
CA VAL A 235 -10.00 23.72 19.02
C VAL A 235 -10.82 23.92 17.76
N PHE A 236 -10.77 22.94 16.87
CA PHE A 236 -11.63 22.86 15.68
C PHE A 236 -12.56 21.66 15.80
N GLY A 237 -13.75 21.74 15.24
CA GLY A 237 -14.77 20.70 15.31
C GLY A 237 -16.19 21.24 15.10
N PRO A 238 -17.20 20.74 15.83
CA PRO A 238 -18.56 21.27 15.76
C PRO A 238 -18.57 22.79 15.94
N ASP A 239 -19.23 23.49 15.01
CA ASP A 239 -19.39 24.95 14.96
C ASP A 239 -18.10 25.77 14.74
N HIS A 240 -16.90 25.16 14.76
CA HIS A 240 -15.61 25.82 14.57
C HIS A 240 -14.77 25.06 13.54
N PRO A 241 -15.02 25.25 12.23
CA PRO A 241 -14.29 24.55 11.17
C PRO A 241 -12.82 25.00 11.10
N VAL A 242 -11.99 24.16 10.51
CA VAL A 242 -10.60 24.47 10.19
C VAL A 242 -10.56 25.53 9.09
N PRO A 243 -9.84 26.65 9.28
CA PRO A 243 -9.67 27.68 8.26
C PRO A 243 -9.02 27.15 6.97
N ASP A 244 -9.44 27.67 5.82
CA ASP A 244 -8.91 27.29 4.49
C ASP A 244 -7.43 27.68 4.30
N ASP A 245 -6.96 28.69 5.05
CA ASP A 245 -5.58 29.19 5.01
C ASP A 245 -4.63 28.45 5.96
N LEU A 246 -5.13 27.54 6.81
CA LEU A 246 -4.30 26.74 7.70
C LEU A 246 -3.51 25.69 6.88
N PRO A 247 -2.17 25.72 6.87
CA PRO A 247 -1.33 24.77 6.13
C PRO A 247 -1.56 23.33 6.59
N ASP A 248 -1.47 22.37 5.67
CA ASP A 248 -1.62 20.94 6.00
C ASP A 248 -0.55 20.47 6.98
N GLU A 249 0.70 20.95 6.84
CA GLU A 249 1.79 20.59 7.76
C GLU A 249 1.55 21.08 9.20
N GLU A 250 0.74 22.13 9.36
CA GLU A 250 0.35 22.64 10.67
C GLU A 250 -0.85 21.85 11.21
N PHE A 251 -1.85 21.58 10.38
CA PHE A 251 -3.01 20.75 10.72
C PHE A 251 -2.62 19.33 11.16
N GLU A 252 -1.62 18.73 10.51
CA GLU A 252 -1.11 17.39 10.83
C GLU A 252 -0.64 17.22 12.29
N ARG A 253 -0.32 18.32 12.99
CA ARG A 253 0.18 18.34 14.37
C ARG A 253 -0.91 18.44 15.44
N PHE A 254 -2.16 18.67 15.05
CA PHE A 254 -3.27 18.75 15.98
C PHE A 254 -3.60 17.36 16.52
N GLU A 255 -4.01 17.28 17.78
CA GLU A 255 -4.45 16.06 18.46
C GLU A 255 -5.94 15.82 18.21
N ILE A 256 -6.33 14.59 17.89
CA ILE A 256 -7.75 14.21 17.73
C ILE A 256 -8.37 14.00 19.12
N VAL A 257 -9.59 14.54 19.32
CA VAL A 257 -10.33 14.56 20.60
C VAL A 257 -11.61 13.74 20.55
#